data_AF-A0A503XC11-F1
#
_entry.id   AF-A0A503XC11-F1
#
_cell.length_a   1.000
_cell.length_b   1.000
_cell.length_c   1.000
_cell.angle_alpha   90.00
_cell.angle_beta   90.00
_cell.angle_gamma   90.00
#
_symmetry.space_group_name_H-M   'P 1'
#
loop_
_entity.id
_entity.type
_entity.pdbx_description
1 polymer ?
#
loop_
_entity_poly.entity_id
_entity_poly.type
_entity_poly.pdbx_seq_one_letter_code
_entity_poly.pdbx_strand_id
1 'polypeptide(L)'
;MNTIIGTYVDNGTSIIRASDGVFVPVDAANADYLALMAAMEGGATIAPYTAQPSPPRLVPKRVIVDRLYQAGLLDLAKAAIDAADLYTQERWNSRTDIYADDPTALAMLAAIGGDPEIIFAPLP
;
A
#
# COMPACT_ATOMS: atom_id res chain seq x y z
N MET A 1 -4.99 -10.01 34.40
CA MET A 1 -6.14 -9.07 34.48
C MET A 1 -5.97 -8.17 33.27
N ASN A 2 -6.93 -8.13 32.34
CA ASN A 2 -6.77 -7.33 31.11
C ASN A 2 -7.23 -5.90 31.39
N THR A 3 -6.35 -4.93 31.16
CA THR A 3 -6.65 -3.51 31.26
C THR A 3 -6.94 -2.98 29.86
N ILE A 4 -8.10 -2.37 29.67
CA ILE A 4 -8.47 -1.73 28.40
C ILE A 4 -8.14 -0.24 28.51
N ILE A 5 -7.31 0.26 27.60
CA ILE A 5 -6.88 1.66 27.55
C ILE A 5 -7.23 2.18 26.16
N GLY A 6 -8.36 2.88 26.05
CA GLY A 6 -8.90 3.31 24.76
C GLY A 6 -9.11 2.14 23.80
N THR A 7 -8.38 2.14 22.68
CA THR A 7 -8.41 1.07 21.66
C THR A 7 -7.34 0.00 21.87
N TYR A 8 -6.67 -0.06 23.02
CA TYR A 8 -5.67 -1.09 23.33
C TYR A 8 -6.09 -1.98 24.50
N VAL A 9 -5.65 -3.23 24.46
CA VAL A 9 -5.79 -4.22 25.51
C VAL A 9 -4.39 -4.57 25.99
N ASP A 10 -4.10 -4.26 27.25
CA ASP A 10 -2.89 -4.69 27.94
C ASP A 10 -3.25 -5.87 28.86
N ASN A 11 -2.56 -6.99 28.69
CA ASN A 11 -2.73 -8.17 29.55
C ASN A 11 -1.59 -8.36 30.55
N GLY A 12 -0.68 -7.38 30.67
CA GLY A 12 0.51 -7.40 31.52
C GLY A 12 1.73 -8.06 30.89
N THR A 13 1.58 -8.69 29.72
CA THR A 13 2.67 -9.34 28.95
C THR A 13 2.74 -8.87 27.50
N SER A 14 1.64 -8.36 26.96
CA SER A 14 1.51 -7.91 25.59
C SER A 14 0.45 -6.82 25.52
N ILE A 15 0.76 -5.79 24.73
CA ILE A 15 -0.21 -4.78 24.33
C ILE A 15 -0.75 -5.19 22.96
N ILE A 16 -2.07 -5.28 22.85
CA ILE A 16 -2.76 -5.61 21.61
C ILE A 16 -3.66 -4.44 21.25
N ARG A 17 -3.63 -4.00 20.00
CA ARG A 17 -4.57 -3.02 19.49
C ARG A 17 -5.91 -3.69 19.19
N ALA A 18 -6.97 -3.25 19.86
CA ALA A 18 -8.31 -3.82 19.77
C ALA A 18 -8.98 -3.61 18.40
N SER A 19 -8.53 -2.64 17.59
CA SER A 19 -9.12 -2.38 16.27
C SER A 19 -8.81 -3.45 15.22
N ASP A 20 -7.63 -4.08 15.31
CA ASP A 20 -7.13 -5.01 14.30
C ASP A 20 -6.40 -6.23 14.88
N GLY A 21 -6.31 -6.34 16.21
CA GLY A 21 -5.67 -7.46 16.91
C GLY A 21 -4.14 -7.47 16.81
N VAL A 22 -3.52 -6.38 16.34
CA VAL A 22 -2.07 -6.31 16.14
C VAL A 22 -1.34 -6.18 17.49
N PHE A 23 -0.29 -6.96 17.66
CA PHE A 23 0.63 -6.82 18.79
C PHE A 23 1.43 -5.52 18.65
N VAL A 24 1.42 -4.70 19.70
CA VAL A 24 2.16 -3.45 19.78
C VAL A 24 3.47 -3.71 20.55
N PRO A 25 4.63 -3.65 19.88
CA PRO A 25 5.92 -3.76 20.56
C PRO A 25 6.13 -2.63 21.57
N VAL A 26 6.77 -2.95 22.69
CA VAL A 26 7.22 -1.98 23.69
C VAL A 26 8.48 -1.28 23.18
N ASP A 27 8.29 -0.36 22.24
CA ASP A 27 9.36 0.38 21.57
C ASP A 27 9.04 1.88 21.57
N ALA A 28 9.97 2.70 22.08
CA ALA A 28 9.82 4.15 22.13
C ALA A 28 9.77 4.81 20.74
N ALA A 29 10.19 4.12 19.67
CA ALA A 29 10.03 4.58 18.29
C ALA A 29 8.67 4.19 17.69
N ASN A 30 7.91 3.30 18.34
CA ASN A 30 6.60 2.86 17.85
C ASN A 30 5.52 3.89 18.22
N ALA A 31 4.83 4.42 17.20
CA ALA A 31 3.82 5.44 17.38
C ALA A 31 2.61 4.97 18.22
N ASP A 32 2.23 3.70 18.11
CA ASP A 32 1.12 3.12 18.90
C ASP A 32 1.52 2.97 20.37
N TYR A 33 2.77 2.61 20.64
CA TYR A 33 3.31 2.55 22.00
C TYR A 33 3.40 3.95 22.63
N LEU A 34 3.88 4.95 21.89
CA LEU A 34 3.90 6.34 22.34
C LEU A 34 2.49 6.89 22.62
N ALA A 35 1.52 6.58 21.76
CA ALA A 35 0.13 6.97 21.95
C ALA A 35 -0.48 6.33 23.20
N LEU A 36 -0.16 5.06 23.48
CA LEU A 36 -0.57 4.38 24.71
C LEU A 36 0.04 5.05 25.96
N MET A 37 1.34 5.33 25.95
CA MET A 37 2.02 5.97 27.09
C MET A 37 1.45 7.37 27.37
N ALA A 38 1.21 8.18 26.34
CA ALA A 38 0.59 9.49 26.48
C ALA A 38 -0.84 9.40 27.04
N ALA A 39 -1.62 8.38 26.66
CA ALA A 39 -2.95 8.14 27.22
C ALA A 39 -2.90 7.73 28.70
N MET A 40 -1.89 6.95 29.10
CA MET A 40 -1.69 6.54 30.49
C MET A 40 -1.20 7.67 31.40
N GLU A 41 -0.38 8.60 30.89
CA GLU A 41 0.16 9.73 31.67
C GLU A 41 -0.84 10.88 31.88
N GLY A 42 -1.87 11.03 31.05
CA GLY A 42 -2.69 12.25 31.08
C GLY A 42 -4.16 12.12 30.67
N GLY A 43 -4.69 10.91 30.43
CA GLY A 43 -6.08 10.74 29.97
C GLY A 43 -6.31 11.25 28.54
N ALA A 44 -5.24 11.36 27.74
CA ALA A 44 -5.33 11.78 26.36
C ALA A 44 -6.16 10.79 25.52
N THR A 45 -7.04 11.32 24.68
CA THR A 45 -7.78 10.52 23.69
C THR A 45 -6.78 9.89 22.73
N ILE A 46 -6.81 8.56 22.62
CA ILE A 46 -6.00 7.83 21.65
C ILE A 46 -6.49 8.21 20.26
N ALA A 47 -5.62 8.84 19.47
CA ALA A 47 -5.92 9.11 18.08
C ALA A 47 -6.18 7.78 17.36
N PRO A 48 -7.18 7.72 16.46
CA PRO A 48 -7.44 6.50 15.69
C PRO A 48 -6.19 6.11 14.91
N TYR A 49 -5.91 4.81 14.88
CA TYR A 49 -4.79 4.27 14.13
C TYR A 49 -4.83 4.72 12.67
N THR A 50 -3.69 5.19 12.18
CA THR A 50 -3.45 5.40 10.76
C THR A 50 -2.47 4.33 10.28
N ALA A 51 -2.93 3.47 9.36
CA ALA A 51 -2.05 2.49 8.75
C ALA A 51 -0.84 3.18 8.13
N GLN A 52 0.36 2.74 8.50
CA GLN A 52 1.57 3.24 7.86
C GLN A 52 1.47 2.89 6.36
N PRO A 53 1.71 3.85 5.44
CA PRO A 53 1.68 3.55 4.02
C PRO A 53 2.67 2.42 3.73
N SER A 54 2.21 1.40 3.00
CA SER A 54 3.09 0.33 2.57
C SER A 54 4.23 0.93 1.74
N PRO A 55 5.47 0.41 1.87
CA PRO A 55 6.57 0.91 1.08
C PRO A 55 6.24 0.82 -0.42
N PRO A 56 6.62 1.83 -1.22
CA PRO A 56 6.37 1.82 -2.66
C PRO A 56 6.93 0.55 -3.29
N ARG A 57 6.09 -0.15 -4.06
CA ARG A 57 6.46 -1.43 -4.67
C ARG A 57 6.67 -1.25 -6.16
N LEU A 58 7.80 -1.73 -6.66
CA LEU A 58 8.11 -1.78 -8.08
C LEU A 58 7.66 -3.10 -8.70
N VAL A 59 7.14 -3.02 -9.92
CA VAL A 59 6.75 -4.16 -10.75
C VAL A 59 7.54 -4.10 -12.06
N PRO A 60 8.27 -5.15 -12.42
CA PRO A 60 9.00 -5.20 -13.69
C PRO A 60 8.07 -5.08 -14.89
N LYS A 61 8.45 -4.25 -15.87
CA LYS A 61 7.65 -4.04 -17.09
C LYS A 61 7.39 -5.33 -17.86
N ARG A 62 8.35 -6.27 -17.87
CA ARG A 62 8.15 -7.60 -18.47
C ARG A 62 6.95 -8.34 -17.88
N VAL A 63 6.77 -8.26 -16.56
CA VAL A 63 5.69 -8.93 -15.83
C VAL A 63 4.36 -8.23 -16.12
N ILE A 64 4.36 -6.91 -16.21
CA ILE A 64 3.18 -6.12 -16.60
C ILE A 64 2.74 -6.52 -18.02
N VAL A 65 3.67 -6.60 -18.97
CA VAL A 65 3.39 -7.00 -20.36
C VAL A 65 2.83 -8.43 -20.43
N ASP A 66 3.43 -9.38 -19.72
CA ASP A 66 2.96 -10.78 -19.68
C ASP A 66 1.52 -10.86 -19.13
N ARG A 67 1.22 -10.12 -18.06
CA ARG A 67 -0.11 -10.11 -17.43
C ARG A 67 -1.14 -9.40 -18.31
N LEU A 68 -0.78 -8.31 -18.98
CA LEU A 68 -1.63 -7.63 -19.95
C LEU A 68 -1.95 -8.56 -21.14
N TYR A 69 -0.96 -9.34 -21.61
CA TYR A 69 -1.17 -10.34 -22.64
C TYR A 69 -2.14 -11.43 -22.19
N GLN A 70 -1.95 -11.98 -20.98
CA GLN A 70 -2.85 -12.99 -20.40
C GLN A 70 -4.28 -12.46 -20.20
N ALA A 71 -4.43 -11.17 -19.89
CA ALA A 71 -5.72 -10.51 -19.76
C ALA A 71 -6.37 -10.14 -21.11
N GLY A 72 -5.67 -10.33 -22.25
CA GLY A 72 -6.14 -9.89 -23.57
C GLY A 72 -6.16 -8.38 -23.75
N LEU A 73 -5.39 -7.63 -22.95
CA LEU A 73 -5.39 -6.17 -22.90
C LEU A 73 -4.14 -5.54 -23.53
N LEU A 74 -3.19 -6.34 -24.00
CA LEU A 74 -1.90 -5.83 -24.47
C LEU A 74 -2.04 -4.83 -25.64
N ASP A 75 -2.91 -5.12 -26.61
CA ASP A 75 -3.13 -4.23 -27.75
C ASP A 75 -3.75 -2.89 -27.32
N LEU A 76 -4.70 -2.93 -26.37
CA LEU A 76 -5.32 -1.73 -25.81
C LEU A 76 -4.31 -0.90 -25.01
N ALA A 77 -3.47 -1.56 -24.20
CA ALA A 77 -2.40 -0.90 -23.46
C ALA A 77 -1.40 -0.22 -24.40
N LYS A 78 -1.01 -0.91 -25.48
CA LYS A 78 -0.13 -0.34 -26.50
C LYS A 78 -0.75 0.87 -27.17
N ALA A 79 -2.02 0.77 -27.60
CA ALA A 79 -2.73 1.90 -28.20
C ALA A 79 -2.85 3.10 -27.23
N ALA A 80 -3.08 2.85 -25.94
CA ALA A 80 -3.13 3.90 -24.92
C ALA A 80 -1.78 4.61 -24.73
N ILE A 81 -0.68 3.86 -24.74
CA ILE A 81 0.67 4.44 -24.65
C ILE A 81 1.00 5.24 -25.92
N ASP A 82 0.73 4.68 -27.10
CA ASP A 82 1.01 5.33 -28.38
C ASP A 82 0.20 6.64 -28.55
N ALA A 83 -0.98 6.74 -27.93
CA ALA A 83 -1.81 7.94 -27.91
C ALA A 83 -1.46 8.95 -26.79
N ALA A 84 -0.59 8.59 -25.85
CA ALA A 84 -0.19 9.47 -24.75
C ALA A 84 0.76 10.59 -25.22
N ASP A 85 1.02 11.57 -24.36
CA ASP A 85 2.00 12.62 -24.67
C ASP A 85 3.43 12.08 -24.70
N LEU A 86 4.33 12.81 -25.36
CA LEU A 86 5.72 12.37 -25.56
C LEU A 86 6.42 12.04 -24.24
N TYR A 87 6.18 12.82 -23.18
CA TYR A 87 6.79 12.55 -21.88
C TYR A 87 6.33 11.20 -21.30
N THR A 88 5.05 10.87 -21.38
CA THR A 88 4.52 9.57 -20.91
C THR A 88 5.07 8.41 -21.73
N GLN A 89 5.17 8.57 -23.04
CA GLN A 89 5.78 7.57 -23.93
C GLN A 89 7.25 7.31 -23.56
N GLU A 90 8.06 8.37 -23.46
CA GLU A 90 9.48 8.25 -23.12
C GLU A 90 9.69 7.70 -21.70
N ARG A 91 8.83 8.08 -20.75
CA ARG A 91 8.84 7.53 -19.39
C ARG A 91 8.54 6.04 -19.37
N TRP A 92 7.58 5.58 -20.16
CA TRP A 92 7.28 4.16 -20.31
C TRP A 92 8.44 3.40 -20.95
N ASN A 93 9.05 3.97 -21.99
CA ASN A 93 10.13 3.34 -22.75
C ASN A 93 11.42 3.24 -21.94
N SER A 94 11.82 4.31 -21.25
CA SER A 94 13.08 4.41 -20.50
C SER A 94 13.12 3.58 -19.22
N ARG A 95 11.97 3.25 -18.62
CA ARG A 95 11.90 2.53 -17.34
C ARG A 95 11.87 1.02 -17.53
N THR A 96 12.57 0.32 -16.64
CA THR A 96 12.52 -1.15 -16.50
C THR A 96 11.37 -1.59 -15.59
N ASP A 97 11.01 -0.76 -14.61
CA ASP A 97 10.05 -1.06 -13.55
C ASP A 97 9.10 0.12 -13.34
N ILE A 98 7.87 -0.19 -12.93
CA ILE A 98 6.79 0.77 -12.66
C ILE A 98 6.32 0.58 -11.23
N TYR A 99 6.07 1.68 -10.51
CA TYR A 99 5.46 1.60 -9.18
C TYR A 99 4.02 1.09 -9.28
N ALA A 100 3.62 0.18 -8.40
CA ALA A 100 2.28 -0.39 -8.41
C ALA A 100 1.18 0.64 -8.14
N ASP A 101 1.51 1.73 -7.43
CA ASP A 101 0.67 2.88 -7.14
C ASP A 101 0.93 4.07 -8.08
N ASP A 102 1.64 3.86 -9.19
CA ASP A 102 1.93 4.91 -10.16
C ASP A 102 0.63 5.49 -10.75
N PRO A 103 0.33 6.78 -10.55
CA PRO A 103 -0.97 7.33 -10.94
C PRO A 103 -1.19 7.31 -12.46
N THR A 104 -0.11 7.47 -13.24
CA THR A 104 -0.18 7.39 -14.71
C THR A 104 -0.48 5.95 -15.16
N ALA A 105 0.19 4.96 -14.59
CA ALA A 105 -0.03 3.56 -14.93
C ALA A 105 -1.42 3.06 -14.49
N LEU A 106 -1.89 3.48 -13.31
CA LEU A 106 -3.25 3.19 -12.84
C LEU A 106 -4.33 3.82 -13.72
N ALA A 107 -4.13 5.07 -14.16
CA ALA A 107 -5.04 5.73 -15.09
C ALA A 107 -5.11 5.01 -16.45
N MET A 108 -3.96 4.55 -16.95
CA MET A 108 -3.89 3.74 -18.17
C MET A 108 -4.67 2.43 -18.02
N LEU A 109 -4.47 1.69 -16.92
CA LEU A 109 -5.21 0.45 -16.65
C LEU A 109 -6.71 0.69 -16.59
N ALA A 110 -7.16 1.74 -15.89
CA ALA A 110 -8.57 2.09 -15.81
C ALA A 110 -9.17 2.37 -17.20
N ALA A 111 -8.43 3.06 -18.08
CA ALA A 111 -8.90 3.38 -19.43
C ALA A 111 -9.07 2.14 -20.32
N ILE A 112 -8.27 1.10 -20.11
CA ILE A 112 -8.32 -0.15 -20.89
C ILE A 112 -9.13 -1.27 -20.20
N GLY A 113 -9.73 -1.00 -19.04
CA GLY A 113 -10.46 -1.99 -18.26
C GLY A 113 -9.59 -3.04 -17.56
N GLY A 114 -8.32 -2.73 -17.31
CA GLY A 114 -7.38 -3.60 -16.61
C GLY A 114 -7.55 -3.56 -15.09
N ASP A 115 -7.40 -4.71 -14.44
CA ASP A 115 -7.43 -4.85 -12.98
C ASP A 115 -6.02 -4.65 -12.37
N PRO A 116 -5.79 -3.58 -11.57
CA PRO A 116 -4.51 -3.34 -10.92
C PRO A 116 -4.07 -4.46 -9.98
N GLU A 117 -5.00 -5.14 -9.33
CA GLU A 117 -4.69 -6.23 -8.40
C GLU A 117 -4.13 -7.45 -9.12
N ILE A 118 -4.46 -7.61 -10.41
CA ILE A 118 -3.93 -8.67 -11.27
C ILE A 118 -2.65 -8.19 -11.96
N ILE A 119 -2.70 -7.06 -12.66
CA ILE A 119 -1.60 -6.60 -13.51
C ILE A 119 -0.40 -6.17 -12.66
N PHE A 120 -0.64 -5.45 -11.57
CA PHE A 120 0.39 -5.02 -10.64
C PHE A 120 0.51 -5.91 -9.42
N ALA A 121 -0.05 -7.13 -9.40
CA ALA A 121 0.10 -8.07 -8.28
C ALA A 121 1.57 -8.20 -7.82
N PRO A 122 1.84 -8.43 -6.52
CA PRO A 122 3.17 -8.79 -6.04
C PRO A 122 3.79 -9.95 -6.84
N LEU A 123 5.12 -9.98 -6.90
CA LEU A 123 5.81 -11.16 -7.42
C LEU A 123 5.70 -12.28 -6.38
N PRO A 124 5.51 -13.54 -6.82
CA PRO A 124 5.56 -14.70 -5.94
C PRO A 124 6.97 -14.93 -5.36
#